data_AF-X8DQK2-F1
#
_entry.id   AF-X8DQK2-F1
#
_cell.length_a   1.000
_cell.length_b   1.000
_cell.length_c   1.000
_cell.angle_alpha   90.00
_cell.angle_beta   90.00
_cell.angle_gamma   90.00
#
_symmetry.space_group_name_H-M   'P 1'
#
loop_
_entity.id
_entity.type
_entity.pdbx_description
1 polymer ?
#
loop_
_entity_poly.entity_id
_entity_poly.type
_entity_poly.pdbx_seq_one_letter_code
_entity_poly.pdbx_strand_id
1 'polypeptide(L)'
;MVDGLRRAELVIAQDAFLATATNEYADILLPAALWAESDGVSINSERTATLTNRAVEAPGDARPDWQLICDIATAMGFGDAFDYSSSEEIFEEIRAFWNPRTGYDMRGMSYARLRQGRCSGPVRPRARWTVTPSAT
;
A
#
# COMPACT_ATOMS: atom_id res chain seq x y z
N MET A 1 -0.20 20.42 16.85
CA MET A 1 -0.90 19.26 16.29
C MET A 1 -2.37 19.28 16.70
N VAL A 2 -2.70 19.22 18.00
CA VAL A 2 -4.09 19.29 18.50
C VAL A 2 -4.84 20.55 18.06
N ASP A 3 -4.22 21.73 18.15
CA ASP A 3 -4.86 22.99 17.70
C ASP A 3 -5.21 22.99 16.21
N GLY A 4 -4.48 22.21 15.40
CA GLY A 4 -4.78 22.03 13.98
C GLY A 4 -6.03 21.18 13.78
N LEU A 5 -6.13 20.05 14.50
CA LEU A 5 -7.29 19.17 14.44
C LEU A 5 -8.57 19.88 14.89
N ARG A 6 -8.51 20.66 15.99
CA ARG A 6 -9.66 21.43 16.49
C ARG A 6 -10.14 22.55 15.56
N ARG A 7 -9.27 23.01 14.65
CA ARG A 7 -9.57 24.09 13.71
C ARG A 7 -9.98 23.59 12.33
N ALA A 8 -9.78 22.31 12.04
CA ALA A 8 -10.21 21.73 10.78
C ALA A 8 -11.75 21.73 10.73
N GLU A 9 -12.30 21.99 9.55
CA GLU A 9 -13.75 21.91 9.32
C GLU A 9 -14.23 20.44 9.32
N LEU A 10 -13.32 19.52 8.98
CA LEU A 10 -13.57 18.09 8.94
C LEU A 10 -12.30 17.32 9.30
N VAL A 11 -12.42 16.41 10.25
CA VAL A 11 -11.39 15.46 10.64
C VAL A 11 -11.91 14.04 10.41
N ILE A 12 -11.29 13.34 9.47
CA ILE A 12 -11.53 11.91 9.24
C ILE A 12 -10.35 11.14 9.83
N ALA A 13 -10.64 10.18 10.69
CA ALA A 13 -9.66 9.25 11.23
C ALA A 13 -9.93 7.83 10.74
N GLN A 14 -8.88 7.06 10.52
CA GLN A 14 -8.91 5.63 10.21
C GLN A 14 -8.10 4.92 11.29
N ASP A 15 -8.77 4.09 12.08
CA ASP A 15 -8.15 3.43 13.23
C ASP A 15 -8.80 2.06 13.46
N ALA A 16 -8.03 1.13 14.00
CA ALA A 16 -8.50 -0.17 14.46
C ALA A 16 -9.01 -0.11 15.91
N PHE A 17 -8.64 0.93 16.66
CA PHE A 17 -9.05 1.14 18.04
C PHE A 17 -9.92 2.37 18.17
N LEU A 18 -11.06 2.22 18.86
CA LEU A 18 -11.97 3.33 19.10
C LEU A 18 -11.34 4.40 20.02
N ALA A 19 -10.72 3.97 21.11
CA ALA A 19 -10.21 4.86 22.16
C ALA A 19 -8.75 5.23 21.93
N THR A 20 -8.50 6.20 21.04
CA THR A 20 -7.18 6.84 20.87
C THR A 20 -7.28 8.34 21.08
N ALA A 21 -6.18 8.97 21.50
CA ALA A 21 -6.14 10.41 21.77
C ALA A 21 -6.45 11.28 20.53
N THR A 22 -6.31 10.70 19.32
CA THR A 22 -6.62 11.39 18.06
C THR A 22 -8.11 11.30 17.72
N ASN A 23 -8.74 10.15 18.00
CA ASN A 23 -10.15 9.91 17.66
C ASN A 23 -11.11 10.80 18.45
N GLU A 24 -10.70 11.36 19.58
CA GLU A 24 -11.46 12.40 20.30
C GLU A 24 -11.73 13.66 19.46
N TYR A 25 -10.96 13.87 18.39
CA TYR A 25 -11.08 15.02 17.50
C TYR A 25 -11.67 14.67 16.13
N ALA A 26 -12.05 13.40 15.89
CA ALA A 26 -12.55 12.96 14.60
C ALA A 26 -14.06 13.19 14.49
N ASP A 27 -14.50 13.81 13.38
CA ASP A 27 -15.91 13.90 13.01
C ASP A 27 -16.42 12.59 12.40
N ILE A 28 -15.52 11.88 11.70
CA ILE A 28 -15.78 10.59 11.08
C ILE A 28 -14.65 9.64 11.45
N LEU A 29 -15.02 8.46 11.95
CA LEU A 29 -14.09 7.36 12.22
C LEU A 29 -14.37 6.20 11.27
N LEU A 30 -13.37 5.83 10.46
CA LEU A 30 -13.43 4.71 9.54
C LEU A 30 -12.80 3.45 10.17
N PRO A 31 -13.49 2.30 10.13
CA PRO A 31 -13.03 1.08 10.78
C PRO A 31 -11.89 0.43 9.97
N ALA A 32 -10.66 0.59 10.44
CA ALA A 32 -9.48 0.04 9.80
C ALA A 32 -9.21 -1.40 10.24
N ALA A 33 -8.80 -2.26 9.30
CA ALA A 33 -8.28 -3.58 9.62
C ALA A 33 -6.88 -3.47 10.25
N LEU A 34 -6.57 -4.35 11.20
CA LEU A 34 -5.21 -4.49 11.72
C LEU A 34 -4.29 -5.14 10.69
N TRP A 35 -2.98 -5.05 10.90
CA TRP A 35 -1.99 -5.68 10.01
C TRP A 35 -2.31 -7.15 9.74
N ALA A 36 -2.65 -7.93 10.77
CA ALA A 36 -2.89 -9.38 10.62
C ALA A 36 -4.16 -9.70 9.81
N GLU A 37 -5.03 -8.72 9.62
CA GLU A 37 -6.33 -8.82 8.95
C GLU A 37 -6.28 -8.39 7.48
N SER A 38 -5.14 -7.87 7.02
CA SER A 38 -4.90 -7.49 5.63
C SER A 38 -3.61 -8.10 5.10
N ASP A 39 -3.53 -8.29 3.78
CA ASP A 39 -2.27 -8.51 3.09
C ASP A 39 -1.69 -7.19 2.58
N GLY A 40 -0.38 -7.18 2.32
CA GLY A 40 0.31 -6.03 1.78
C GLY A 40 1.84 -6.11 1.89
N VAL A 41 2.52 -5.19 1.22
CA VAL A 41 3.98 -5.10 1.24
C VAL A 41 4.43 -4.01 2.20
N SER A 42 5.23 -4.39 3.19
CA SER A 42 5.87 -3.46 4.12
C SER A 42 7.34 -3.31 3.78
N ILE A 43 7.84 -2.08 3.79
CA ILE A 43 9.26 -1.76 3.60
C ILE A 43 9.79 -1.20 4.93
N ASN A 44 10.79 -1.87 5.51
CA ASN A 44 11.42 -1.42 6.75
C ASN A 44 12.53 -0.39 6.49
N SER A 45 13.12 0.15 7.57
CA SER A 45 14.21 1.13 7.51
C SER A 45 15.48 0.61 6.83
N GLU A 46 15.69 -0.71 6.77
CA GLU A 46 16.79 -1.35 6.06
C GLU A 46 16.53 -1.48 4.54
N ARG A 47 15.41 -0.93 4.06
CA ARG A 47 14.93 -1.04 2.67
C ARG A 47 14.64 -2.48 2.26
N THR A 48 14.15 -3.29 3.19
CA THR A 48 13.70 -4.65 2.93
C THR A 48 12.19 -4.69 2.80
N ALA A 49 11.72 -5.01 1.60
CA ALA A 49 10.34 -5.30 1.28
C ALA A 49 9.97 -6.72 1.70
N THR A 50 8.86 -6.85 2.43
CA THR A 50 8.29 -8.13 2.86
C THR A 50 6.80 -8.13 2.55
N LEU A 51 6.32 -9.17 1.87
CA LEU A 51 4.90 -9.43 1.73
C LEU A 51 4.38 -10.09 3.01
N THR A 52 3.37 -9.49 3.60
CA THR A 52 2.57 -10.08 4.67
C THR A 52 1.27 -10.57 4.07
N ASN A 53 0.91 -11.83 4.33
CA ASN A 53 -0.40 -12.36 3.95
C ASN A 53 -1.37 -12.12 5.10
N ARG A 54 -2.64 -11.93 4.77
CA ARG A 54 -3.74 -11.93 5.73
C ARG A 54 -3.73 -13.24 6.52
N ALA A 55 -3.71 -13.13 7.84
CA ALA A 55 -3.68 -14.27 8.76
C ALA A 55 -5.07 -14.60 9.32
N VAL A 56 -5.91 -13.58 9.51
CA VAL A 56 -7.28 -13.69 10.03
C VAL A 56 -8.21 -12.77 9.25
N GLU A 57 -9.52 -13.00 9.29
CA GLU A 57 -10.48 -12.06 8.70
C GLU A 57 -10.65 -10.84 9.60
N ALA A 58 -10.87 -9.68 8.97
CA ALA A 58 -11.17 -8.44 9.68
C ALA A 58 -12.53 -8.56 10.41
N PRO A 59 -12.64 -8.09 11.66
CA PRO A 59 -13.88 -8.19 12.43
C PRO A 59 -14.91 -7.14 12.01
N GLY A 60 -16.18 -7.53 11.97
CA GLY A 60 -17.29 -6.60 11.70
C GLY A 60 -17.15 -5.91 10.34
N ASP A 61 -17.23 -4.58 10.35
CA ASP A 61 -17.12 -3.74 9.14
C ASP A 61 -15.69 -3.23 8.88
N ALA A 62 -14.70 -3.75 9.62
CA ALA A 62 -13.31 -3.36 9.44
C ALA A 62 -12.80 -3.76 8.05
N ARG A 63 -12.11 -2.83 7.39
CA ARG A 63 -11.61 -3.00 6.03
C ARG A 63 -10.12 -2.64 5.94
N PRO A 64 -9.35 -3.29 5.07
CA PRO A 64 -8.00 -2.84 4.73
C PRO A 64 -7.96 -1.35 4.38
N ASP A 65 -6.90 -0.66 4.80
CA ASP A 65 -6.75 0.78 4.57
C ASP A 65 -6.89 1.17 3.09
N TRP A 66 -6.41 0.31 2.18
CA TRP A 66 -6.49 0.55 0.74
C TRP A 66 -7.94 0.57 0.22
N GLN A 67 -8.82 -0.27 0.77
CA GLN A 67 -10.24 -0.29 0.40
C GLN A 67 -10.92 1.00 0.86
N LEU A 68 -10.65 1.43 2.09
CA LEU A 68 -11.20 2.68 2.63
C LEU A 68 -10.78 3.88 1.77
N ILE A 69 -9.53 3.92 1.30
CA ILE A 69 -9.05 4.95 0.37
C ILE A 69 -9.80 4.90 -0.97
N CYS A 70 -10.00 3.71 -1.54
CA CYS A 70 -10.74 3.54 -2.80
C CYS A 70 -12.22 3.94 -2.65
N ASP A 71 -12.85 3.62 -1.52
CA ASP A 71 -14.23 4.00 -1.20
C ASP A 71 -14.38 5.53 -1.09
N ILE A 72 -13.46 6.19 -0.40
CA ILE A 72 -13.42 7.66 -0.32
C ILE A 72 -13.24 8.26 -1.71
N ALA A 73 -12.28 7.77 -2.48
CA ALA A 73 -12.02 8.27 -3.83
C ALA A 73 -13.26 8.11 -4.74
N THR A 74 -13.93 6.98 -4.64
CA THR A 74 -15.19 6.71 -5.35
C THR A 74 -16.28 7.69 -4.94
N ALA A 75 -16.47 7.93 -3.65
CA ALA A 75 -17.43 8.91 -3.14
C ALA A 75 -17.12 10.35 -3.60
N MET A 76 -15.84 10.65 -3.84
CA MET A 76 -15.38 11.94 -4.38
C MET A 76 -15.45 12.04 -5.91
N GLY A 77 -15.89 10.99 -6.62
CA GLY A 77 -16.00 10.97 -8.07
C GLY A 77 -14.72 10.56 -8.81
N PHE A 78 -13.74 9.97 -8.11
CA PHE A 78 -12.48 9.47 -8.67
C PHE A 78 -12.45 7.95 -8.83
N GLY A 79 -13.61 7.27 -8.80
CA GLY A 79 -13.70 5.80 -8.81
C GLY A 79 -12.88 5.14 -9.93
N ASP A 80 -12.92 5.69 -11.15
CA ASP A 80 -12.18 5.15 -12.30
C ASP A 80 -10.66 5.09 -12.10
N ALA A 81 -10.09 5.94 -11.24
CA ALA A 81 -8.66 5.97 -10.93
C ALA A 81 -8.29 5.13 -9.69
N PHE A 82 -9.29 4.59 -8.98
CA PHE A 82 -9.13 3.83 -7.75
C PHE A 82 -9.89 2.49 -7.78
N ASP A 83 -10.18 1.96 -8.98
CA ASP A 83 -10.85 0.67 -9.19
C ASP A 83 -9.88 -0.51 -8.99
N TYR A 84 -9.38 -0.64 -7.76
CA TYR A 84 -8.48 -1.72 -7.36
C TYR A 84 -9.24 -2.83 -6.66
N SER A 85 -8.97 -4.07 -7.04
CA SER A 85 -9.56 -5.26 -6.44
C SER A 85 -8.66 -5.92 -5.39
N SER A 86 -7.38 -5.53 -5.32
CA SER A 86 -6.40 -6.11 -4.39
C SER A 86 -5.22 -5.20 -4.08
N SER A 87 -4.54 -5.48 -2.96
CA SER A 87 -3.26 -4.85 -2.61
C SER A 87 -2.16 -5.11 -3.66
N GLU A 88 -2.24 -6.25 -4.37
CA GLU A 88 -1.31 -6.64 -5.42
C GLU A 88 -1.38 -5.70 -6.62
N GLU A 89 -2.58 -5.33 -7.07
CA GLU A 89 -2.78 -4.38 -8.18
C GLU A 89 -2.24 -2.98 -7.83
N ILE A 90 -2.48 -2.52 -6.62
CA ILE A 90 -1.93 -1.25 -6.13
C ILE A 90 -0.40 -1.30 -6.13
N PHE A 91 0.18 -2.42 -5.70
CA PHE A 91 1.64 -2.57 -5.69
C PHE A 91 2.24 -2.75 -7.11
N GLU A 92 1.50 -3.32 -8.07
CA GLU A 92 1.85 -3.29 -9.49
C GLU A 92 1.94 -1.85 -10.01
N GLU A 93 0.99 -0.98 -9.66
CA GLU A 93 1.06 0.44 -10.01
C GLU A 93 2.28 1.11 -9.35
N ILE A 94 2.45 0.95 -8.04
CA ILE A 94 3.56 1.56 -7.29
C ILE A 94 4.91 1.17 -7.89
N ARG A 95 5.09 -0.11 -8.27
CA ARG A 95 6.38 -0.56 -8.80
C ARG A 95 6.70 0.02 -10.16
N ALA A 96 5.71 0.48 -10.93
CA ALA A 96 5.95 1.08 -12.25
C ALA A 96 6.80 2.35 -12.14
N PHE A 97 6.77 3.01 -10.98
CA PHE A 97 7.60 4.16 -10.68
C PHE A 97 9.07 3.76 -10.43
N TRP A 98 9.99 4.50 -11.05
CA TRP A 98 11.41 4.41 -10.76
C TRP A 98 12.07 5.78 -10.93
N ASN A 99 13.14 6.03 -10.18
CA ASN A 99 13.87 7.29 -10.23
C ASN A 99 15.34 7.03 -10.61
N PRO A 100 15.75 7.30 -11.88
CA PRO A 100 17.13 7.12 -12.32
C PRO A 100 18.14 7.96 -11.55
N ARG A 101 17.73 9.14 -11.06
CA ARG A 101 18.63 10.09 -10.39
C ARG A 101 19.03 9.62 -9.00
N THR A 102 18.10 8.99 -8.27
CA THR A 102 18.35 8.47 -6.92
C THR A 102 18.73 7.00 -6.91
N GLY A 103 18.59 6.32 -8.06
CA GLY A 103 18.77 4.87 -8.15
C GLY A 103 17.63 4.06 -7.53
N TYR A 104 16.53 4.71 -7.12
CA TYR A 104 15.35 4.03 -6.60
C TYR A 104 14.65 3.25 -7.71
N ASP A 105 14.59 1.94 -7.57
CA ASP A 105 14.01 1.03 -8.54
C ASP A 105 13.48 -0.20 -7.83
N MET A 106 12.16 -0.38 -7.83
CA MET A 106 11.48 -1.54 -7.23
C MET A 106 10.74 -2.39 -8.27
N ARG A 107 10.92 -2.10 -9.56
CA ARG A 107 10.22 -2.78 -10.66
C ARG A 107 10.45 -4.29 -10.68
N GLY A 108 11.54 -4.78 -10.10
CA GLY A 108 11.84 -6.21 -9.98
C GLY A 108 11.31 -6.90 -8.71
N MET A 109 10.61 -6.18 -7.83
CA MET A 109 9.92 -6.72 -6.66
C MET A 109 8.47 -7.04 -7.04
N SER A 110 8.18 -8.21 -7.60
CA SER A 110 6.79 -8.64 -7.82
C SER A 110 6.23 -9.37 -6.60
N TYR A 111 4.90 -9.45 -6.46
CA TYR A 111 4.27 -10.30 -5.44
C TYR A 111 4.72 -11.75 -5.57
N ALA A 112 4.80 -12.28 -6.80
CA ALA A 112 5.34 -13.62 -7.06
C ALA A 112 6.75 -13.83 -6.47
N ARG A 113 7.62 -12.80 -6.54
CA ARG A 113 8.95 -12.84 -5.92
C ARG A 113 8.87 -12.70 -4.40
N LEU A 114 8.05 -11.79 -3.89
CA LEU A 114 7.92 -11.54 -2.45
C LEU A 114 7.28 -12.73 -1.71
N ARG A 115 6.44 -13.53 -2.37
CA ARG A 115 5.95 -14.82 -1.85
C ARG A 115 7.06 -15.85 -1.65
N GLN A 116 8.16 -15.76 -2.39
CA GLN A 116 9.32 -16.65 -2.25
C GLN A 116 10.31 -16.17 -1.19
N GLY A 117 10.27 -14.87 -0.84
CA GLY A 117 11.16 -14.30 0.15
C GLY A 117 11.24 -12.78 0.07
N ARG A 118 11.89 -12.20 1.08
CA ARG A 118 12.08 -10.75 1.22
C ARG A 118 12.99 -10.21 0.11
N CYS A 119 12.80 -8.96 -0.27
CA CYS A 119 13.65 -8.26 -1.24
C CYS A 119 14.29 -7.04 -0.60
N SER A 120 15.61 -6.85 -0.74
CA SER A 120 16.33 -5.73 -0.14
C SER A 120 17.07 -4.87 -1.18
N GLY A 121 17.06 -3.56 -0.99
CA GLY A 121 17.71 -2.59 -1.88
C GLY A 121 16.97 -2.34 -3.20
N PRO A 122 17.57 -1.59 -4.14
CA PRO A 122 16.99 -1.42 -5.48
C PRO A 122 16.98 -2.75 -6.23
N VAL A 123 15.82 -3.19 -6.68
CA VAL A 123 15.65 -4.43 -7.45
C VAL A 123 15.19 -4.04 -8.85
N ARG A 124 16.17 -3.93 -9.77
CA ARG A 124 15.88 -3.73 -11.19
C ARG A 124 15.24 -4.98 -11.78
N PRO A 125 14.39 -4.85 -12.83
CA PRO A 125 13.93 -6.00 -13.59
C PRO A 125 15.13 -6.78 -14.14
N ARG A 126 15.05 -8.12 -14.16
CA ARG A 126 16.03 -8.93 -14.89
C ARG A 126 15.96 -8.54 -16.37
N ALA A 127 17.10 -8.15 -16.95
CA ALA A 127 17.19 -7.94 -18.39
C ALA A 127 16.83 -9.25 -19.11
N ARG A 128 15.83 -9.21 -20.01
CA ARG A 128 15.67 -10.25 -21.03
C ARG A 128 16.80 -10.06 -22.03
N TRP A 129 17.86 -10.84 -21.90
CA TRP A 129 18.82 -10.99 -22.97
C TRP A 129 18.12 -11.74 -24.11
N THR A 130 17.58 -11.01 -25.09
CA THR A 130 17.35 -11.58 -26.41
C THR A 130 18.74 -11.79 -27.01
N VAL A 131 19.19 -13.05 -27.02
CA VAL A 131 20.35 -13.45 -27.81
C VAL A 131 19.97 -13.23 -29.26
N THR A 132 20.42 -12.13 -29.86
CA THR A 132 20.41 -11.99 -31.31
C THR A 132 21.42 -13.03 -31.84
N PRO A 133 21.01 -14.03 -32.64
CA PRO A 133 21.97 -14.97 -33.21
C PRO A 133 22.92 -14.17 -34.11
N SER A 134 24.23 -14.27 -33.88
CA SER A 134 25.20 -13.60 -34.75
C SER A 134 25.14 -14.22 -36.15
N ALA A 135 24.76 -13.43 -37.16
CA ALA A 135 24.94 -13.82 -38.54
C ALA A 135 26.45 -14.00 -38.82
N THR A 136 26.80 -15.16 -39.35
CA THR A 136 28.13 -15.52 -39.85
C THR A 136 28.35 -14.90 -41.22
#